data_AF-A0A5N6GXN0-F1
#
_entry.id   AF-A0A5N6GXN0-F1
#
_cell.length_a   1.000
_cell.length_b   1.000
_cell.length_c   1.000
_cell.angle_alpha   90.00
_cell.angle_beta   90.00
_cell.angle_gamma   90.00
#
_symmetry.space_group_name_H-M   'P 1'
#
loop_
_entity.id
_entity.type
_entity.pdbx_description
1 polymer ?
#
loop_
_entity_poly.entity_id
_entity_poly.type
_entity_poly.pdbx_seq_one_letter_code
_entity_poly.pdbx_strand_id
1 'polypeptide(L)'
;MKEKGQSEKMPNNGTVNDGPTLVLDYLRKQNRPYSATDVSANLHNKVTKRRQAVYHALQKGADESTLERMVVLDDHILQLQEQLTDLKGYVKRARAELATLRATPLAFDLQKSINQLQVEKETTFAILTQARGTSAREVDEEGRTITKRVWERWQKRVNLRRKEFLGLEGPLILT
;
A
#
# COMPACT_ATOMS: atom_id res chain seq x y z
N MET A 1 -48.12 58.27 40.37
CA MET A 1 -47.99 56.89 40.86
C MET A 1 -47.91 55.97 39.65
N LYS A 2 -46.87 55.14 39.57
CA LYS A 2 -46.55 54.30 38.40
C LYS A 2 -47.29 52.97 38.53
N GLU A 3 -48.17 52.65 37.59
CA GLU A 3 -48.75 51.31 37.46
C GLU A 3 -47.68 50.37 36.87
N LYS A 4 -47.34 49.32 37.64
CA LYS A 4 -46.45 48.24 37.21
C LYS A 4 -47.24 47.27 36.34
N GLY A 5 -46.77 47.07 35.12
CA GLY A 5 -47.27 46.06 34.20
C GLY A 5 -47.26 44.66 34.83
N GLN A 6 -48.40 43.99 34.74
CA GLN A 6 -48.54 42.58 35.02
C GLN A 6 -47.88 41.80 33.87
N SER A 7 -46.85 41.03 34.17
CA SER A 7 -46.33 40.02 33.24
C SER A 7 -47.29 38.84 33.23
N GLU A 8 -47.94 38.63 32.09
CA GLU A 8 -48.69 37.41 31.78
C GLU A 8 -47.78 36.20 31.98
N LYS A 9 -48.12 35.37 32.97
CA LYS A 9 -47.57 34.02 33.07
C LYS A 9 -48.17 33.19 31.93
N MET A 10 -47.35 32.85 30.94
CA MET A 10 -47.72 31.82 29.97
C MET A 10 -48.04 30.51 30.70
N PRO A 11 -49.08 29.78 30.27
CA PRO A 11 -49.39 28.48 30.84
C PRO A 11 -48.25 27.53 30.54
N ASN A 12 -47.57 27.06 31.58
CA ASN A 12 -46.52 26.07 31.48
C ASN A 12 -47.20 24.75 31.10
N ASN A 13 -47.32 24.52 29.79
CA ASN A 13 -47.89 23.32 29.22
C ASN A 13 -47.12 22.12 29.80
N GLY A 14 -47.86 21.18 30.37
CA GLY A 14 -47.33 20.08 31.17
C GLY A 14 -46.24 19.33 30.42
N THR A 15 -45.00 19.50 30.90
CA THR A 15 -43.94 18.52 30.64
C THR A 15 -44.40 17.24 31.32
N VAL A 16 -44.83 16.28 30.50
CA VAL A 16 -44.96 14.88 30.90
C VAL A 16 -43.70 14.52 31.68
N ASN A 17 -43.85 13.72 32.74
CA ASN A 17 -42.79 13.38 33.68
C ASN A 17 -41.61 12.65 33.00
N ASP A 18 -40.73 13.39 32.34
CA ASP A 18 -39.64 12.84 31.52
C ASP A 18 -38.43 12.43 32.39
N GLY A 19 -38.23 13.10 33.53
CA GLY A 19 -37.07 12.85 34.40
C GLY A 19 -36.96 11.39 34.88
N PRO A 20 -37.98 10.81 35.55
CA PRO A 20 -37.95 9.43 36.02
C PRO A 20 -37.78 8.41 34.89
N THR A 21 -38.44 8.65 33.75
CA THR A 21 -38.37 7.79 32.56
C THR A 21 -36.96 7.81 31.96
N LEU A 22 -36.34 8.99 31.82
CA LEU A 22 -34.96 9.15 31.36
C LEU A 22 -33.96 8.44 32.28
N VAL A 23 -34.16 8.53 33.60
CA VAL A 23 -33.32 7.82 34.58
C VAL A 23 -33.48 6.31 34.45
N LEU A 24 -34.71 5.80 34.36
CA LEU A 24 -34.97 4.37 34.22
C LEU A 24 -34.41 3.79 32.91
N ASP A 25 -34.61 4.46 31.79
CA ASP A 25 -34.09 4.03 30.48
C ASP A 25 -32.57 4.03 30.47
N TYR A 26 -31.95 5.06 31.05
CA TYR A 26 -30.50 5.13 31.21
C TYR A 26 -29.97 3.98 32.06
N LEU A 27 -30.56 3.73 33.23
CA LEU A 27 -30.12 2.67 34.14
C LEU A 27 -30.33 1.27 33.54
N ARG A 28 -31.41 1.04 32.80
CA ARG A 28 -31.65 -0.21 32.07
C ARG A 28 -30.62 -0.45 30.98
N LYS A 29 -30.28 0.59 30.21
CA LYS A 29 -29.30 0.50 29.13
C LYS A 29 -27.87 0.26 29.66
N GLN A 30 -27.49 0.94 30.74
CA GLN A 30 -26.14 0.83 31.30
C GLN A 30 -25.98 -0.37 32.23
N ASN A 31 -27.07 -0.86 32.83
CA ASN A 31 -27.11 -1.96 33.78
C ASN A 31 -26.03 -1.87 34.88
N ARG A 32 -25.81 -0.65 35.39
CA ARG A 32 -24.82 -0.34 36.43
C ARG A 32 -25.44 0.56 37.50
N PRO A 33 -25.05 0.40 38.78
CA PRO A 33 -25.47 1.32 39.84
C PRO A 33 -24.76 2.67 39.69
N TYR A 34 -25.51 3.77 39.77
CA TYR A 34 -24.98 5.14 39.71
C TYR A 34 -25.48 5.98 40.87
N SER A 35 -24.65 6.90 41.37
CA SER A 35 -25.12 7.88 42.35
C SER A 35 -26.06 8.91 41.70
N ALA A 36 -26.89 9.57 42.50
CA ALA A 36 -27.75 10.67 42.03
C ALA A 36 -26.96 11.79 41.34
N THR A 37 -25.74 12.05 41.80
CA THR A 37 -24.82 13.00 41.18
C THR A 37 -24.39 12.51 39.81
N ASP A 38 -23.95 11.25 39.69
CA ASP A 38 -23.49 10.67 38.43
C ASP A 38 -24.61 10.54 37.42
N VAL A 39 -25.81 10.14 37.85
CA VAL A 39 -27.00 10.08 36.97
C VAL A 39 -27.28 11.46 36.38
N SER A 40 -27.31 12.51 37.20
CA SER A 40 -27.54 13.86 36.68
C SER A 40 -26.42 14.33 35.74
N ALA A 41 -25.16 13.98 36.02
CA ALA A 41 -24.01 14.37 35.21
C ALA A 41 -24.04 13.64 33.85
N ASN A 42 -24.28 12.32 33.87
CA ASN A 42 -24.37 11.47 32.69
C ASN A 42 -25.58 11.80 31.81
N LEU A 43 -26.65 12.32 32.40
CA LEU A 43 -27.83 12.84 31.69
C LEU A 43 -27.70 14.33 31.35
N HIS A 44 -26.51 14.92 31.43
CA HIS A 44 -26.23 16.33 31.09
C HIS A 44 -27.15 17.33 31.81
N ASN A 45 -27.34 17.13 33.12
CA ASN A 45 -28.18 17.94 34.00
C ASN A 45 -29.66 18.07 33.57
N LYS A 46 -30.15 17.17 32.70
CA LYS A 46 -31.58 17.07 32.35
C LYS A 46 -32.45 16.64 33.54
N VAL A 47 -31.84 16.09 34.58
CA VAL A 47 -32.48 15.68 35.83
C VAL A 47 -31.75 16.32 37.00
N THR A 48 -32.50 16.86 37.95
CA THR A 48 -31.95 17.58 39.10
C THR A 48 -31.42 16.62 40.17
N LYS A 49 -30.27 16.94 40.76
CA LYS A 49 -29.70 16.22 41.92
C LYS A 49 -30.58 16.46 43.14
N ARG A 50 -31.15 15.42 43.75
CA ARG A 50 -31.74 15.51 45.10
C ARG A 50 -31.18 14.40 45.98
N ARG A 51 -30.45 14.82 47.02
CA ARG A 51 -29.87 13.98 48.09
C ARG A 51 -28.80 12.98 47.61
N GLN A 52 -28.02 12.47 48.56
CA GLN A 52 -27.12 11.33 48.34
C GLN A 52 -27.98 10.07 48.20
N ALA A 53 -28.11 9.55 46.99
CA ALA A 53 -28.82 8.32 46.68
C ALA A 53 -28.06 7.53 45.60
N VAL A 54 -28.27 6.21 45.56
CA VAL A 54 -27.75 5.33 44.51
C VAL A 54 -28.94 4.70 43.78
N TYR A 55 -28.95 4.82 42.46
CA TYR A 55 -29.99 4.26 41.61
C TYR A 55 -29.43 3.08 40.81
N HIS A 56 -30.24 2.04 40.67
CA HIS A 56 -29.96 0.88 39.83
C HIS A 56 -31.29 0.38 39.25
N ALA A 57 -31.26 -0.22 38.07
CA ALA A 57 -32.44 -0.88 37.52
C ALA A 57 -32.72 -2.15 38.33
N LEU A 58 -33.99 -2.37 38.70
CA LEU A 58 -34.39 -3.58 39.41
C LEU A 58 -34.23 -4.79 38.48
N GLN A 59 -33.43 -5.76 38.90
CA GLN A 59 -33.22 -7.01 38.17
C GLN A 59 -34.18 -8.06 38.74
N LYS A 60 -34.92 -8.74 37.87
CA LYS A 60 -35.74 -9.90 38.27
C LYS A 60 -34.80 -11.08 38.54
N GLY A 61 -35.06 -11.84 39.60
CA GLY A 61 -34.34 -13.10 39.87
C GLY A 61 -34.48 -14.09 38.71
N ALA A 62 -33.50 -14.98 38.56
CA ALA A 62 -33.52 -15.99 37.51
C ALA A 62 -34.50 -17.11 37.87
N ASP A 63 -35.59 -17.21 37.10
CA ASP A 63 -36.48 -18.38 37.10
C ASP A 63 -35.83 -19.52 36.27
N GLU A 64 -36.16 -20.79 36.49
CA GLU A 64 -35.55 -21.96 35.83
C GLU A 64 -35.43 -21.82 34.30
N SER A 65 -36.51 -21.39 33.63
CA SER A 65 -36.51 -21.16 32.18
C SER A 65 -35.52 -20.08 31.70
N THR A 66 -35.13 -19.16 32.59
CA THR A 66 -34.13 -18.12 32.31
C THR A 66 -32.71 -18.68 32.38
N LEU A 67 -32.47 -19.63 33.29
CA LEU A 67 -31.19 -20.34 33.39
C LEU A 67 -30.97 -21.24 32.17
N GLU A 68 -32.00 -21.99 31.74
CA GLU A 68 -31.92 -22.79 30.50
C GLU A 68 -31.61 -21.94 29.27
N ARG A 69 -32.28 -20.79 29.11
CA ARG A 69 -31.98 -19.85 28.02
C ARG A 69 -30.57 -19.27 28.10
N MET A 70 -30.04 -19.07 29.31
CA MET A 70 -28.69 -18.56 29.52
C MET A 70 -27.64 -19.57 29.04
N VAL A 71 -27.81 -20.86 29.36
CA VAL A 71 -26.92 -21.94 28.88
C VAL A 71 -26.90 -22.00 27.36
N VAL A 72 -28.06 -21.94 26.71
CA VAL A 72 -28.14 -21.94 25.22
C VAL A 72 -27.43 -20.71 24.63
N LEU A 73 -27.56 -19.54 25.25
CA LEU A 73 -26.86 -18.34 24.80
C LEU A 73 -25.34 -18.45 24.99
N ASP A 74 -24.88 -19.06 26.09
CA ASP A 74 -23.46 -19.31 26.34
C ASP A 74 -22.88 -20.26 25.28
N ASP A 75 -23.59 -21.32 24.91
CA ASP A 75 -23.20 -22.23 23.82
C ASP A 75 -23.09 -21.47 22.49
N HIS A 76 -24.06 -20.61 22.17
CA HIS A 76 -23.99 -19.77 20.97
C HIS A 76 -22.82 -18.77 21.01
N ILE A 77 -22.50 -18.20 22.18
CA ILE A 77 -21.34 -17.30 22.35
C ILE A 77 -20.06 -18.07 22.03
N LEU A 78 -19.91 -19.29 22.56
CA LEU A 78 -18.76 -20.14 22.29
C LEU A 78 -18.64 -20.47 20.81
N GLN A 79 -19.76 -20.84 20.17
CA GLN A 79 -19.80 -21.15 18.74
C GLN A 79 -19.41 -19.92 17.89
N LEU A 80 -19.95 -18.74 18.20
CA LEU A 80 -19.60 -17.51 17.47
C LEU A 80 -18.14 -17.11 17.69
N GLN A 81 -17.60 -17.33 18.88
CA GLN A 81 -16.18 -17.09 19.16
C GLN A 81 -15.29 -18.02 18.34
N GLU A 82 -15.60 -19.32 18.27
CA GLU A 82 -14.90 -20.28 17.42
C GLU A 82 -14.93 -19.85 15.95
N GLN A 83 -16.12 -19.55 15.41
CA GLN A 83 -16.27 -19.05 14.04
C GLN A 83 -15.47 -17.79 13.77
N LEU A 84 -15.41 -16.85 14.71
CA LEU A 84 -14.59 -15.64 14.59
C LEU A 84 -13.09 -15.98 14.52
N THR A 85 -12.63 -16.93 15.32
CA THR A 85 -11.23 -17.36 15.28
C THR A 85 -10.88 -18.05 13.97
N ASP A 86 -11.78 -18.88 13.43
CA ASP A 86 -11.62 -19.56 12.15
C ASP A 86 -11.60 -18.59 10.97
N LEU A 87 -12.58 -17.68 10.90
CA LEU A 87 -12.62 -16.65 9.86
C LEU A 87 -11.38 -15.77 9.90
N LYS A 88 -10.92 -15.39 11.10
CA LYS A 88 -9.68 -14.61 11.27
C LYS A 88 -8.47 -15.39 10.75
N GLY A 89 -8.42 -16.70 10.99
CA GLY A 89 -7.41 -17.60 10.44
C GLY A 89 -7.49 -17.71 8.91
N TYR A 90 -8.70 -17.84 8.36
CA TYR A 90 -8.94 -17.87 6.92
C TYR A 90 -8.49 -16.58 6.24
N VAL A 91 -8.85 -15.40 6.77
CA VAL A 91 -8.41 -14.10 6.24
C VAL A 91 -6.88 -14.00 6.22
N LYS A 92 -6.19 -14.47 7.26
CA LYS A 92 -4.72 -14.50 7.28
C LYS A 92 -4.13 -15.38 6.17
N ARG A 93 -4.68 -16.59 6.00
CA ARG A 93 -4.25 -17.52 4.94
C ARG A 93 -4.50 -16.96 3.55
N ALA A 94 -5.71 -16.48 3.28
CA ALA A 94 -6.07 -15.87 2.01
C ALA A 94 -5.20 -14.63 1.68
N ARG A 95 -4.85 -13.82 2.68
CA ARG A 95 -3.90 -12.70 2.49
C ARG A 95 -2.49 -13.18 2.16
N ALA A 96 -2.02 -14.26 2.80
CA ALA A 96 -0.71 -14.83 2.49
C ALA A 96 -0.69 -15.41 1.06
N GLU A 97 -1.73 -16.15 0.66
CA GLU A 97 -1.90 -16.67 -0.70
C GLU A 97 -1.99 -15.56 -1.74
N LEU A 98 -2.74 -14.49 -1.45
CA LEU A 98 -2.80 -13.34 -2.33
C LEU A 98 -1.44 -12.64 -2.44
N ALA A 99 -0.68 -12.57 -1.34
CA ALA A 99 0.67 -12.01 -1.35
C ALA A 99 1.63 -12.86 -2.17
N THR A 100 1.57 -14.19 -2.10
CA THR A 100 2.40 -15.08 -2.93
C THR A 100 2.02 -14.99 -4.40
N LEU A 101 0.72 -14.97 -4.75
CA LEU A 101 0.25 -14.77 -6.12
C LEU A 101 0.62 -13.38 -6.65
N ARG A 102 0.54 -12.32 -5.84
CA ARG A 102 0.98 -10.98 -6.27
C ARG A 102 2.50 -10.84 -6.34
N ALA A 103 3.23 -11.58 -5.52
CA ALA A 103 4.67 -11.76 -5.65
C ALA A 103 5.04 -12.65 -6.85
N THR A 104 4.07 -13.14 -7.63
CA THR A 104 4.27 -13.47 -9.05
C THR A 104 3.90 -12.27 -9.94
N PRO A 105 4.74 -11.20 -10.04
CA PRO A 105 4.66 -10.19 -11.11
C PRO A 105 5.02 -10.78 -12.49
N LEU A 106 5.10 -12.10 -12.59
CA LEU A 106 6.08 -12.75 -13.43
C LEU A 106 5.57 -13.01 -14.84
N ALA A 107 4.28 -13.11 -15.10
CA ALA A 107 3.82 -13.38 -16.48
C ALA A 107 3.85 -12.12 -17.36
N PHE A 108 3.16 -11.06 -16.96
CA PHE A 108 3.04 -9.86 -17.79
C PHE A 108 4.33 -9.03 -17.81
N ASP A 109 4.97 -8.81 -16.66
CA ASP A 109 6.22 -8.03 -16.62
C ASP A 109 7.37 -8.79 -17.30
N LEU A 110 7.46 -10.14 -17.16
CA LEU A 110 8.41 -10.90 -17.99
C LEU A 110 8.05 -10.81 -19.48
N GLN A 111 6.77 -10.90 -19.86
CA GLN A 111 6.38 -10.81 -21.27
C GLN A 111 6.82 -9.45 -21.84
N LYS A 112 6.63 -8.37 -21.08
CA LYS A 112 7.09 -7.03 -21.44
C LYS A 112 8.61 -6.97 -21.58
N SER A 113 9.36 -7.51 -20.62
CA SER A 113 10.82 -7.56 -20.68
C SER A 113 11.34 -8.44 -21.83
N ILE A 114 10.71 -9.58 -22.10
CA ILE A 114 11.03 -10.46 -23.23
C ILE A 114 10.84 -9.70 -24.55
N ASN A 115 9.71 -9.02 -24.72
CA ASN A 115 9.44 -8.23 -25.91
C ASN A 115 10.46 -7.10 -26.08
N GLN A 116 10.81 -6.40 -24.99
CA GLN A 116 11.84 -5.35 -25.02
C GLN A 116 13.21 -5.91 -25.43
N LEU A 117 13.65 -6.99 -24.81
CA LEU A 117 14.92 -7.66 -25.14
C LEU A 117 14.95 -8.16 -26.59
N GLN A 118 13.80 -8.59 -27.11
CA GLN A 118 13.70 -9.06 -28.50
C GLN A 118 13.85 -7.90 -29.50
N VAL A 119 13.23 -6.75 -29.21
CA VAL A 119 13.44 -5.52 -29.98
C VAL A 119 14.91 -5.08 -29.91
N GLU A 120 15.51 -5.03 -28.72
CA GLU A 120 16.92 -4.64 -28.55
C GLU A 120 17.87 -5.57 -29.31
N LYS A 121 17.59 -6.88 -29.30
CA LYS A 121 18.33 -7.87 -30.07
C LYS A 121 18.21 -7.58 -31.57
N GLU A 122 17.01 -7.36 -32.08
CA GLU A 122 16.77 -7.07 -33.49
C GLU A 122 17.46 -5.78 -33.93
N THR A 123 17.40 -4.71 -33.12
CA THR A 123 18.09 -3.46 -33.41
C THR A 123 19.60 -3.64 -33.44
N THR A 124 20.16 -4.35 -32.45
CA THR A 124 21.60 -4.62 -32.39
C THR A 124 22.05 -5.46 -33.58
N PHE A 125 21.25 -6.46 -33.96
CA PHE A 125 21.54 -7.31 -35.10
C PHE A 125 21.46 -6.56 -36.43
N ALA A 126 20.48 -5.66 -36.58
CA ALA A 126 20.37 -4.79 -37.75
C ALA A 126 21.58 -3.87 -37.89
N ILE A 127 22.01 -3.24 -36.79
CA ILE A 127 23.22 -2.40 -36.74
C ILE A 127 24.46 -3.22 -37.15
N LEU A 128 24.63 -4.41 -36.60
CA LEU A 128 25.77 -5.29 -36.95
C LEU A 128 25.73 -5.72 -38.42
N THR A 129 24.55 -6.08 -38.94
CA THR A 129 24.38 -6.48 -40.34
C THR A 129 24.70 -5.32 -41.28
N GLN A 130 24.24 -4.11 -40.97
CA GLN A 130 24.56 -2.90 -41.72
C GLN A 130 26.07 -2.63 -41.70
N ALA A 131 26.70 -2.66 -40.51
CA ALA A 131 28.13 -2.44 -40.36
C ALA A 131 28.97 -3.44 -41.18
N ARG A 132 28.55 -4.71 -41.20
CA ARG A 132 29.17 -5.77 -42.03
C ARG A 132 29.01 -5.53 -43.53
N GLY A 133 27.87 -4.99 -43.98
CA GLY A 133 27.63 -4.62 -45.38
C GLY A 133 28.46 -3.42 -45.84
N THR A 134 28.73 -2.46 -44.96
CA THR A 134 29.57 -1.28 -45.23
C THR A 134 31.06 -1.57 -45.06
N SER A 135 31.61 -2.56 -45.77
CA SER A 135 33.07 -2.85 -45.86
C SER A 135 33.88 -2.91 -44.54
N ALA A 136 33.25 -2.87 -43.37
CA ALA A 136 33.89 -3.02 -42.09
C ALA A 136 33.99 -4.53 -41.84
N ARG A 137 34.91 -5.16 -42.58
CA ARG A 137 35.33 -6.54 -42.33
C ARG A 137 35.72 -6.59 -40.85
N GLU A 138 35.12 -7.50 -40.09
CA GLU A 138 35.53 -7.77 -38.71
C GLU A 138 37.00 -8.19 -38.77
N VAL A 139 37.90 -7.25 -38.49
CA VAL A 139 39.33 -7.54 -38.44
C VAL A 139 39.63 -7.94 -37.01
N ASP A 140 39.91 -9.22 -36.85
CA ASP A 140 40.52 -9.79 -35.65
C ASP A 140 41.77 -9.00 -35.25
N GLU A 141 41.97 -8.83 -33.96
CA GLU A 141 43.03 -7.97 -33.42
C GLU A 141 44.42 -8.46 -33.89
N GLU A 142 44.60 -9.78 -33.94
CA GLU A 142 45.83 -10.39 -34.44
C GLU A 142 46.06 -10.06 -35.93
N GLY A 143 45.01 -10.12 -36.75
CA GLY A 143 45.04 -9.71 -38.16
C GLY A 143 45.45 -8.24 -38.36
N ARG A 144 44.98 -7.32 -37.50
CA ARG A 144 45.37 -5.90 -37.54
C ARG A 144 46.86 -5.73 -37.27
N THR A 145 47.38 -6.40 -36.25
CA THR A 145 48.80 -6.29 -35.88
C THR A 145 49.72 -6.80 -36.98
N ILE A 146 49.36 -7.92 -37.63
CA ILE A 146 50.12 -8.48 -38.76
C ILE A 146 50.11 -7.50 -39.94
N THR A 147 48.94 -6.97 -40.31
CA THR A 147 48.78 -6.03 -41.43
C THR A 147 49.61 -4.76 -41.20
N LYS A 148 49.59 -4.22 -39.99
CA LYS A 148 50.40 -3.06 -39.60
C LYS A 148 51.90 -3.32 -39.76
N ARG A 149 52.40 -4.47 -39.26
CA ARG A 149 53.83 -4.84 -39.41
C ARG A 149 54.25 -4.96 -40.87
N VAL A 150 53.39 -5.57 -41.71
CA VAL A 150 53.66 -5.73 -43.14
C VAL A 150 53.67 -4.38 -43.84
N TRP A 151 52.70 -3.51 -43.55
CA TRP A 151 52.64 -2.14 -44.07
C TRP A 151 53.89 -1.33 -43.70
N GLU A 152 54.31 -1.35 -42.43
CA GLU A 152 55.54 -0.67 -41.97
C GLU A 152 56.79 -1.15 -42.72
N ARG A 153 56.91 -2.47 -42.96
CA ARG A 153 58.03 -3.03 -43.75
C ARG A 153 58.02 -2.53 -45.19
N TRP A 154 56.85 -2.53 -45.84
CA TRP A 154 56.72 -2.05 -47.22
C TRP A 154 57.00 -0.55 -47.33
N GLN A 155 56.50 0.25 -46.39
CA GLN A 155 56.74 1.69 -46.35
C GLN A 155 58.23 2.02 -46.24
N LYS A 156 58.96 1.33 -45.36
CA LYS A 156 60.42 1.46 -45.27
C LYS A 156 61.11 1.17 -46.59
N ARG A 157 60.73 0.08 -47.28
CA ARG A 157 61.30 -0.29 -48.59
C ARG A 157 61.00 0.74 -49.67
N VAL A 158 59.78 1.26 -49.73
CA VAL A 158 59.40 2.30 -50.69
C VAL A 158 60.20 3.58 -50.44
N ASN A 159 60.35 3.99 -49.19
CA ASN A 159 61.14 5.17 -48.84
C ASN A 159 62.63 5.02 -49.18
N LEU A 160 63.20 3.83 -48.97
CA LEU A 160 64.57 3.54 -49.40
C LEU A 160 64.71 3.60 -50.91
N ARG A 161 63.84 2.91 -51.67
CA ARG A 161 63.87 2.95 -53.13
C ARG A 161 63.70 4.37 -53.68
N ARG A 162 62.83 5.18 -53.07
CA ARG A 162 62.65 6.58 -53.44
C ARG A 162 63.92 7.39 -53.20
N LYS A 163 64.61 7.15 -52.09
CA LYS A 163 65.88 7.82 -51.77
C LYS A 163 66.99 7.43 -52.74
N GLU A 164 67.13 6.14 -53.04
CA GLU A 164 68.12 5.66 -54.01
C GLU A 164 67.82 6.19 -55.42
N PHE A 165 66.56 6.14 -55.86
CA PHE A 165 66.15 6.65 -57.18
C PHE A 165 66.41 8.15 -57.33
N LEU A 166 66.01 8.97 -56.36
CA LEU A 166 66.30 10.41 -56.35
C LEU A 166 67.80 10.73 -56.23
N GLY A 167 68.56 9.88 -55.53
CA GLY A 167 70.01 10.00 -55.42
C GLY A 167 70.76 9.63 -56.71
N LEU A 168 70.19 8.75 -57.53
CA LEU A 168 70.74 8.32 -58.82
C LEU A 168 70.31 9.21 -60.00
N GLU A 169 69.17 9.90 -59.93
CA GLU A 169 68.73 10.85 -60.97
C GLU A 169 69.30 12.26 -60.81
N GLY A 170 69.67 12.69 -59.60
CA GLY A 170 70.34 13.99 -59.37
C GLY A 170 71.60 14.23 -60.23
N PRO A 171 72.48 13.23 -60.43
CA PRO A 171 73.64 13.34 -61.32
C PRO A 171 73.35 13.11 -62.82
N LEU A 172 72.18 12.57 -63.21
CA LEU A 172 71.88 12.21 -64.61
C LEU A 172 71.02 13.25 -65.35
N ILE A 173 70.49 14.26 -64.65
CA ILE A 173 69.70 15.37 -65.25
C ILE A 173 70.58 16.62 -65.46
N LEU A 174 71.86 16.59 -65.10
CA LEU A 174 72.83 17.71 -65.21
C LEU A 174 74.01 17.43 -66.16
N THR A 175 73.85 16.53 -67.12
CA THR A 175 74.76 16.37 -68.27
C THR A 175 73.98 16.57 -69.56
#